data_AF-A0A7C1N805-F1
#
_entry.id   AF-A0A7C1N805-F1
#
_cell.length_a   1.000
_cell.length_b   1.000
_cell.length_c   1.000
_cell.angle_alpha   90.00
_cell.angle_beta   90.00
_cell.angle_gamma   90.00
#
_symmetry.space_group_name_H-M   'P 1'
#
loop_
_entity.id
_entity.type
_entity.pdbx_description
1 polymer ?
#
loop_
_entity_poly.entity_id
_entity_poly.type
_entity_poly.pdbx_seq_one_letter_code
_entity_poly.pdbx_strand_id
1 'polypeptide(L)'
;MGKLKIVSVWIGMSLIFLLVGPMVVSQVSTRDTAFAGSWLDGWLDKLKKPPGTTIQLQDIDFGITSPTGKFRWLDVADQAYSQDFQDSYDYTQADVEVTYRSKRGIFQGTLNAGSLKPNFAYQLKLVGYPDIDWGANERIGLAGRWWQEEWDGASWSNGQNLNHKGDGTSLNPNDVAYFDKRDDVDNSSPTGYLYRLTGYMVLGYFITDEFGNATIDFKADSSFHVLWKTSKRKRTGDDGPIESITFDPDLSSYGYPAEPDYGKSTVKIFGEWERLPMGGVYLAPGNYTCQIILTEESFHGSGGNLRGQWAAVMGGSLEFVLR
;
A
#
# COMPACT_ATOMS: atom_id res chain seq x y z
N MET A 1 34.77 -2.51 53.72
CA MET A 1 34.17 -1.18 53.95
C MET A 1 34.18 -0.41 52.64
N GLY A 2 33.04 -0.40 51.92
CA GLY A 2 32.86 0.41 50.71
C GLY A 2 31.56 1.20 50.85
N LYS A 3 31.63 2.53 50.67
CA LYS A 3 30.51 3.45 50.88
C LYS A 3 29.49 3.32 49.75
N LEU A 4 28.24 3.03 50.09
CA LEU A 4 27.10 3.04 49.17
C LEU A 4 26.77 4.51 48.81
N LYS A 5 26.66 4.84 47.52
CA LYS A 5 26.13 6.13 47.06
C LYS A 5 24.66 5.98 46.70
N ILE A 6 23.80 6.75 47.34
CA ILE A 6 22.37 6.90 47.00
C ILE A 6 22.26 8.13 46.11
N VAL A 7 21.65 8.00 44.93
CA VAL A 7 21.26 9.11 44.07
C VAL A 7 19.74 9.13 43.99
N SER A 8 19.15 10.22 44.44
CA SER A 8 17.70 10.44 44.42
C SER A 8 17.33 11.29 43.21
N VAL A 9 16.44 10.81 42.34
CA VAL A 9 15.79 11.63 41.30
C VAL A 9 14.31 11.68 41.64
N TRP A 10 13.76 12.88 41.80
CA TRP A 10 12.34 13.11 42.07
C TRP A 10 11.60 13.36 40.76
N ILE A 11 10.75 12.41 40.35
CA ILE A 11 9.62 12.63 39.44
C ILE A 11 8.42 11.94 40.09
N GLY A 12 7.26 12.60 40.03
CA GLY A 12 6.09 12.38 40.88
C GLY A 12 5.67 10.92 41.17
N MET A 13 5.33 10.69 42.44
CA MET A 13 4.58 9.58 43.02
C MET A 13 4.86 8.16 42.46
N SER A 14 6.04 7.61 42.77
CA SER A 14 6.23 6.25 43.31
C SER A 14 7.73 5.99 43.53
N LEU A 15 8.10 5.50 44.72
CA LEU A 15 9.49 5.22 45.09
C LEU A 15 9.87 3.80 44.62
N ILE A 16 10.72 3.67 43.59
CA ILE A 16 11.27 2.37 43.16
C ILE A 16 12.75 2.31 43.56
N PHE A 17 13.11 1.32 44.38
CA PHE A 17 14.50 0.99 44.67
C PHE A 17 15.05 0.05 43.61
N LEU A 18 16.12 0.46 42.92
CA LEU A 18 16.93 -0.42 42.08
C LEU A 18 18.17 -0.87 42.86
N LEU A 19 18.16 -2.14 43.27
CA LEU A 19 19.35 -2.83 43.80
C LEU A 19 20.06 -3.52 42.63
N VAL A 20 21.27 -3.09 42.31
CA VAL A 20 22.15 -3.80 41.37
C VAL A 20 23.26 -4.48 42.19
N GLY A 21 23.15 -5.80 42.31
CA GLY A 21 24.17 -6.67 42.90
C GLY A 21 23.93 -8.12 42.47
N PRO A 22 24.98 -8.94 42.27
CA PRO A 22 24.83 -10.25 41.67
C PRO A 22 24.36 -11.23 42.74
N MET A 23 23.20 -11.86 42.54
CA MET A 23 22.82 -12.98 43.38
C MET A 23 22.15 -14.11 42.59
N VAL A 24 22.73 -15.28 42.83
CA VAL A 24 22.39 -16.65 42.44
C VAL A 24 20.88 -16.91 42.49
N VAL A 25 20.35 -17.49 41.41
CA VAL A 25 18.97 -17.97 41.33
C VAL A 25 18.83 -19.24 42.16
N SER A 26 18.06 -19.17 43.24
CA SER A 26 17.46 -20.36 43.87
C SER A 26 15.94 -20.23 43.82
N GLN A 27 15.27 -21.34 43.52
CA GLN A 27 13.82 -21.43 43.32
C GLN A 27 13.04 -20.92 44.54
N VAL A 28 12.08 -20.03 44.29
CA VAL A 28 10.96 -19.79 45.20
C VAL A 28 9.67 -19.93 44.40
N SER A 29 8.88 -20.91 44.80
CA SER A 29 7.48 -21.12 44.41
C SER A 29 6.61 -20.31 45.36
N THR A 30 5.76 -19.43 44.85
CA THR A 30 4.44 -19.13 45.44
C THR A 30 3.48 -18.59 44.39
N ARG A 31 2.29 -19.17 44.41
CA ARG A 31 1.05 -18.69 43.79
C ARG A 31 0.70 -17.26 44.26
N ASP A 32 -0.15 -16.60 43.45
CA ASP A 32 -0.88 -15.36 43.72
C ASP A 32 -0.22 -14.02 43.35
N THR A 33 -0.18 -13.71 42.04
CA THR A 33 -0.20 -12.33 41.49
C THR A 33 -0.79 -12.29 40.07
N ALA A 34 -2.11 -12.49 39.93
CA ALA A 34 -2.78 -12.56 38.62
C ALA A 34 -3.40 -11.23 38.12
N PHE A 35 -3.02 -10.05 38.64
CA PHE A 35 -3.69 -8.78 38.28
C PHE A 35 -2.81 -7.62 37.79
N ALA A 36 -1.51 -7.85 37.56
CA ALA A 36 -0.60 -6.80 37.06
C ALA A 36 0.12 -7.14 35.73
N GLY A 37 -0.13 -8.32 35.15
CA GLY A 37 0.58 -8.79 33.94
C GLY A 37 0.05 -8.22 32.62
N SER A 38 -1.27 -8.03 32.47
CA SER A 38 -1.84 -7.77 31.14
C SER A 38 -1.63 -6.34 30.60
N TRP A 39 -1.47 -5.34 31.48
CA TRP A 39 -1.27 -3.95 31.06
C TRP A 39 0.19 -3.64 30.72
N LEU A 40 1.13 -4.28 31.42
CA LEU A 40 2.57 -4.11 31.18
C LEU A 40 3.03 -4.92 29.96
N ASP A 41 2.48 -6.12 29.74
CA ASP A 41 2.79 -6.93 28.57
C ASP A 41 2.31 -6.25 27.27
N GLY A 42 1.13 -5.61 27.27
CA GLY A 42 0.64 -4.83 26.13
C GLY A 42 1.40 -3.51 25.89
N TRP A 43 2.02 -2.93 26.92
CA TRP A 43 2.84 -1.71 26.79
C TRP A 43 4.28 -2.03 26.36
N LEU A 44 4.85 -3.15 26.82
CA LEU A 44 6.17 -3.64 26.39
C LEU A 44 6.16 -4.22 24.97
N ASP A 45 5.04 -4.77 24.50
CA ASP A 45 4.89 -5.17 23.08
C ASP A 45 4.82 -3.97 22.12
N LYS A 46 4.32 -2.82 22.61
CA LYS A 46 4.38 -1.54 21.89
C LYS A 46 5.78 -0.92 21.85
N LEU A 47 6.70 -1.36 22.72
CA LEU A 47 8.08 -0.85 22.83
C LEU A 47 9.15 -1.73 22.15
N LYS A 48 8.77 -2.79 21.43
CA LYS A 48 9.72 -3.70 20.74
C LYS A 48 9.54 -3.79 19.22
N LYS A 49 9.00 -2.76 18.59
CA LYS A 49 9.18 -2.58 17.14
C LYS A 49 10.31 -1.56 16.94
N PRO A 50 11.40 -1.87 16.21
CA PRO A 50 12.33 -0.83 15.80
C PRO A 50 11.51 0.27 15.10
N PRO A 51 11.81 1.57 15.34
CA PRO A 51 11.04 2.65 14.76
C PRO A 51 10.99 2.45 13.24
N GLY A 52 9.77 2.38 12.70
CA GLY A 52 9.59 2.42 11.25
C GLY A 52 9.99 3.79 10.71
N THR A 53 10.29 3.86 9.42
CA THR A 53 10.41 5.13 8.73
C THR A 53 9.02 5.60 8.36
N THR A 54 8.70 6.86 8.67
CA THR A 54 7.44 7.49 8.29
C THR A 54 7.67 8.48 7.16
N ILE A 55 6.81 8.44 6.14
CA ILE A 55 6.74 9.42 5.06
C ILE A 55 5.32 9.93 4.90
N GLN A 56 5.20 11.15 4.39
CA GLN A 56 3.93 11.69 3.92
C GLN A 56 3.85 11.56 2.40
N LEU A 57 2.75 10.98 1.92
CA LEU A 57 2.49 10.94 0.49
C LEU A 57 2.03 12.32 0.03
N GLN A 58 2.41 12.69 -1.18
CA GLN A 58 2.02 13.93 -1.83
C GLN A 58 1.08 13.61 -2.99
N ASP A 59 0.28 14.59 -3.38
CA ASP A 59 -0.45 14.54 -4.65
C ASP A 59 0.57 14.37 -5.80
N ILE A 60 0.35 13.36 -6.64
CA ILE A 60 1.20 13.00 -7.78
C ILE A 60 0.45 13.03 -9.12
N ASP A 61 -0.77 13.57 -9.15
CA ASP A 61 -1.62 13.64 -10.35
C ASP A 61 -1.06 14.56 -11.46
N PHE A 62 0.10 15.19 -11.25
CA PHE A 62 0.81 15.97 -12.28
C PHE A 62 1.36 15.14 -13.46
N GLY A 63 0.92 13.89 -13.65
CA GLY A 63 1.36 13.04 -14.75
C GLY A 63 2.82 12.57 -14.64
N ILE A 64 3.42 12.68 -13.45
CA ILE A 64 4.81 12.30 -13.18
C ILE A 64 4.98 10.79 -12.93
N THR A 65 3.88 10.08 -12.68
CA THR A 65 3.89 8.62 -12.46
C THR A 65 3.03 7.94 -13.52
N SER A 66 3.62 6.95 -14.18
CA SER A 66 2.92 6.11 -15.15
C SER A 66 2.30 4.92 -14.42
N PRO A 67 1.04 4.55 -14.69
CA PRO A 67 0.16 5.12 -15.71
C PRO A 67 -0.50 6.45 -15.30
N THR A 68 -0.62 7.37 -16.25
CA THR A 68 -1.52 8.52 -16.14
C THR A 68 -2.95 8.07 -16.40
N GLY A 69 -3.91 8.54 -15.59
CA GLY A 69 -5.29 8.05 -15.66
C GLY A 69 -6.30 9.13 -15.30
N LYS A 70 -7.49 9.05 -15.88
CA LYS A 70 -8.61 9.89 -15.45
C LYS A 70 -9.10 9.45 -14.08
N PHE A 71 -9.48 10.41 -13.25
CA PHE A 71 -10.16 10.12 -11.99
C PHE A 71 -11.51 9.44 -12.22
N ARG A 72 -11.84 8.56 -11.28
CA ARG A 72 -13.15 7.95 -11.11
C ARG A 72 -13.96 8.83 -10.17
N TRP A 73 -15.19 9.11 -10.58
CA TRP A 73 -16.15 9.93 -9.84
C TRP A 73 -17.37 9.14 -9.41
N LEU A 74 -17.13 7.86 -9.11
CA LEU A 74 -18.09 6.90 -8.62
C LEU A 74 -17.46 6.20 -7.42
N ASP A 75 -18.22 6.07 -6.36
CA ASP A 75 -17.78 5.33 -5.18
C ASP A 75 -17.66 3.81 -5.45
N VAL A 76 -17.39 3.05 -4.38
CA VAL A 76 -17.26 1.60 -4.45
C VAL A 76 -18.59 0.89 -4.79
N ALA A 77 -19.74 1.53 -4.63
CA ALA A 77 -21.07 1.03 -5.02
C ALA A 77 -21.48 1.42 -6.45
N ASP A 78 -20.63 2.13 -7.20
CA ASP A 78 -20.99 2.76 -8.49
C ASP A 78 -22.02 3.91 -8.34
N GLN A 79 -22.09 4.55 -7.17
CA GLN A 79 -22.89 5.76 -6.96
C GLN A 79 -22.06 7.00 -7.32
N ALA A 80 -22.66 7.96 -8.02
CA ALA A 80 -21.94 9.15 -8.48
C ALA A 80 -21.80 10.18 -7.37
N TYR A 81 -20.60 10.74 -7.24
CA TYR A 81 -20.39 11.94 -6.43
C TYR A 81 -21.09 13.14 -7.05
N SER A 82 -21.42 14.14 -6.23
CA SER A 82 -22.06 15.37 -6.69
C SER A 82 -21.18 16.11 -7.70
N GLN A 83 -21.79 16.89 -8.60
CA GLN A 83 -21.04 17.71 -9.55
C GLN A 83 -20.11 18.70 -8.81
N ASP A 84 -20.60 19.33 -7.74
CA ASP A 84 -19.81 20.24 -6.92
C ASP A 84 -18.55 19.56 -6.39
N PHE A 85 -18.65 18.32 -5.90
CA PHE A 85 -17.49 17.56 -5.44
C PHE A 85 -16.53 17.20 -6.57
N GLN A 86 -17.05 16.79 -7.73
CA GLN A 86 -16.23 16.52 -8.92
C GLN A 86 -15.45 17.76 -9.38
N ASP A 87 -16.04 18.95 -9.21
CA ASP A 87 -15.45 20.22 -9.64
C ASP A 87 -14.47 20.81 -8.60
N SER A 88 -14.65 20.50 -7.31
CA SER A 88 -13.88 21.11 -6.22
C SER A 88 -12.84 20.21 -5.57
N TYR A 89 -12.97 18.89 -5.69
CA TYR A 89 -12.06 17.95 -5.01
C TYR A 89 -10.81 17.69 -5.83
N ASP A 90 -9.66 17.77 -5.16
CA ASP A 90 -8.38 17.27 -5.64
C ASP A 90 -7.62 16.61 -4.48
N TYR A 91 -6.56 15.88 -4.81
CA TYR A 91 -5.79 15.13 -3.82
C TYR A 91 -4.84 16.00 -2.99
N THR A 92 -4.75 17.30 -3.25
CA THR A 92 -4.04 18.24 -2.35
C THR A 92 -4.73 18.37 -0.99
N GLN A 93 -6.00 17.98 -0.91
CA GLN A 93 -6.81 17.97 0.31
C GLN A 93 -6.61 16.69 1.14
N ALA A 94 -5.99 15.64 0.58
CA ALA A 94 -5.76 14.37 1.26
C ALA A 94 -4.53 14.43 2.19
N ASP A 95 -4.60 13.71 3.32
CA ASP A 95 -3.48 13.51 4.24
C ASP A 95 -3.22 12.01 4.35
N VAL A 96 -2.10 11.55 3.79
CA VAL A 96 -1.78 10.12 3.76
C VAL A 96 -0.37 9.88 4.25
N GLU A 97 -0.28 9.20 5.39
CA GLU A 97 0.96 8.83 6.06
C GLU A 97 1.24 7.34 5.87
N VAL A 98 2.50 7.00 5.57
CA VAL A 98 2.97 5.61 5.54
C VAL A 98 4.13 5.44 6.51
N THR A 99 3.95 4.55 7.49
CA THR A 99 5.04 4.06 8.35
C THR A 99 5.45 2.66 7.92
N TYR A 100 6.69 2.49 7.45
CA TYR A 100 7.20 1.23 6.92
C TYR A 100 8.47 0.75 7.62
N ARG A 101 8.75 -0.55 7.48
CA ARG A 101 9.97 -1.19 7.99
C ARG A 101 10.32 -2.44 7.19
N SER A 102 11.60 -2.76 7.18
CA SER A 102 12.11 -4.08 6.79
C SER A 102 12.31 -4.93 8.04
N LYS A 103 11.56 -6.02 8.21
CA LYS A 103 11.74 -6.95 9.35
C LYS A 103 11.74 -8.38 8.84
N ARG A 104 12.83 -9.11 9.15
CA ARG A 104 13.05 -10.51 8.73
C ARG A 104 12.94 -10.69 7.20
N GLY A 105 13.58 -9.80 6.44
CA GLY A 105 13.57 -9.86 4.97
C GLY A 105 12.27 -9.43 4.29
N ILE A 106 11.29 -8.90 5.04
CA ILE A 106 9.97 -8.54 4.51
C ILE A 106 9.72 -7.04 4.70
N PHE A 107 9.36 -6.36 3.60
CA PHE A 107 8.80 -5.01 3.60
C PHE A 107 7.35 -5.01 4.09
N GLN A 108 7.05 -4.21 5.10
CA GLN A 108 5.72 -4.11 5.71
C GLN A 108 5.52 -2.76 6.36
N GLY A 109 4.28 -2.38 6.63
CA GLY A 109 3.99 -1.10 7.25
C GLY A 109 2.53 -0.92 7.60
N THR A 110 2.21 0.30 7.97
CA THR A 110 0.86 0.80 8.23
C THR A 110 0.67 2.07 7.41
N LEU A 111 -0.48 2.21 6.76
CA LEU A 111 -0.92 3.42 6.09
C LEU A 111 -2.10 4.02 6.87
N ASN A 112 -2.03 5.32 7.15
CA ASN A 112 -3.14 6.11 7.67
C ASN A 112 -3.51 7.14 6.62
N ALA A 113 -4.77 7.15 6.20
CA ALA A 113 -5.30 8.11 5.25
C ALA A 113 -6.45 8.88 5.87
N GLY A 114 -6.54 10.16 5.52
CA GLY A 114 -7.69 11.02 5.74
C GLY A 114 -7.98 11.89 4.52
N SER A 115 -9.24 12.31 4.38
CA SER A 115 -9.70 13.19 3.31
C SER A 115 -9.43 12.66 1.88
N LEU A 116 -9.36 11.35 1.71
CA LEU A 116 -9.49 10.72 0.39
C LEU A 116 -10.96 10.79 -0.09
N LYS A 117 -11.27 10.27 -1.28
CA LYS A 117 -12.67 10.15 -1.69
C LYS A 117 -13.42 9.22 -0.73
N PRO A 118 -14.64 9.55 -0.31
CA PRO A 118 -15.40 8.77 0.66
C PRO A 118 -15.99 7.50 0.04
N ASN A 119 -16.06 6.40 0.80
CA ASN A 119 -16.55 5.10 0.33
C ASN A 119 -15.87 4.60 -0.96
N PHE A 120 -14.59 4.91 -1.16
CA PHE A 120 -13.87 4.67 -2.40
C PHE A 120 -12.81 3.57 -2.22
N ALA A 121 -12.56 2.78 -3.27
CA ALA A 121 -11.57 1.70 -3.24
C ALA A 121 -10.23 2.14 -3.84
N TYR A 122 -9.15 1.93 -3.09
CA TYR A 122 -7.78 2.25 -3.51
C TYR A 122 -6.91 1.00 -3.56
N GLN A 123 -5.94 0.99 -4.47
CA GLN A 123 -4.83 0.02 -4.48
C GLN A 123 -3.58 0.70 -3.89
N LEU A 124 -2.87 -0.02 -3.02
CA LEU A 124 -1.55 0.37 -2.52
C LEU A 124 -0.46 -0.36 -3.33
N LYS A 125 0.43 0.39 -3.96
CA LYS A 125 1.45 -0.16 -4.87
C LYS A 125 2.85 0.23 -4.45
N LEU A 126 3.78 -0.71 -4.59
CA LEU A 126 5.21 -0.43 -4.66
C LEU A 126 5.62 -0.33 -6.13
N VAL A 127 6.35 0.71 -6.52
CA VAL A 127 6.70 1.01 -7.91
C VAL A 127 8.19 1.31 -8.01
N GLY A 128 8.89 0.66 -8.93
CA GLY A 128 10.31 0.88 -9.19
C GLY A 128 10.58 2.15 -9.98
N TYR A 129 11.83 2.61 -9.93
CA TYR A 129 12.33 3.66 -10.81
C TYR A 129 13.26 3.04 -11.87
N PRO A 130 12.78 2.72 -13.08
CA PRO A 130 13.61 2.03 -14.07
C PRO A 130 14.87 2.82 -14.46
N ASP A 131 14.82 4.16 -14.40
CA ASP A 131 15.92 5.04 -14.82
C ASP A 131 16.87 5.43 -13.67
N ILE A 132 16.52 5.11 -12.42
CA ILE A 132 17.30 5.51 -11.22
C ILE A 132 17.89 4.27 -10.54
N ASP A 133 17.09 3.24 -10.30
CA ASP A 133 17.50 1.99 -9.67
C ASP A 133 16.88 0.81 -10.42
N TRP A 134 17.49 0.50 -11.57
CA TRP A 134 17.06 -0.60 -12.43
C TRP A 134 16.98 -1.94 -11.69
N GLY A 135 17.87 -2.16 -10.72
CA GLY A 135 17.93 -3.41 -9.95
C GLY A 135 16.74 -3.53 -9.00
N ALA A 136 16.37 -2.45 -8.30
CA ALA A 136 15.17 -2.46 -7.46
C ALA A 136 13.91 -2.57 -8.31
N ASN A 137 13.85 -1.85 -9.44
CA ASN A 137 12.76 -1.94 -10.40
C ASN A 137 12.54 -3.39 -10.89
N GLU A 138 13.62 -4.08 -11.25
CA GLU A 138 13.54 -5.47 -11.70
C GLU A 138 13.05 -6.42 -10.61
N ARG A 139 13.59 -6.30 -9.38
CA ARG A 139 13.12 -7.11 -8.25
C ARG A 139 11.64 -6.89 -7.95
N ILE A 140 11.15 -5.66 -8.06
CA ILE A 140 9.73 -5.34 -7.87
C ILE A 140 8.88 -5.95 -8.99
N GLY A 141 9.30 -5.82 -10.25
CA GLY A 141 8.56 -6.37 -11.40
C GLY A 141 8.45 -7.89 -11.39
N LEU A 142 9.53 -8.59 -11.01
CA LEU A 142 9.54 -10.05 -10.90
C LEU A 142 8.65 -10.58 -9.76
N ALA A 143 8.53 -9.84 -8.66
CA ALA A 143 7.60 -10.15 -7.56
C ALA A 143 6.17 -9.65 -7.85
N GLY A 144 6.03 -8.74 -8.82
CA GLY A 144 4.80 -8.08 -9.19
C GLY A 144 4.54 -8.23 -10.67
N ARG A 145 4.53 -7.08 -11.36
CA ARG A 145 4.13 -6.94 -12.74
C ARG A 145 4.89 -5.80 -13.44
N TRP A 146 4.75 -5.76 -14.76
CA TRP A 146 5.41 -4.82 -15.65
C TRP A 146 4.42 -3.90 -16.36
N TRP A 147 4.69 -2.61 -16.26
CA TRP A 147 4.17 -1.58 -17.14
C TRP A 147 5.21 -1.27 -18.21
N GLN A 148 4.81 -1.23 -19.48
CA GLN A 148 5.67 -0.96 -20.62
C GLN A 148 5.27 0.37 -21.26
N GLU A 149 6.26 1.21 -21.52
CA GLU A 149 6.19 2.37 -22.41
C GLU A 149 7.20 2.17 -23.55
N GLU A 150 6.92 2.76 -24.71
CA GLU A 150 7.75 2.68 -25.91
C GLU A 150 8.22 4.09 -26.29
N TRP A 151 9.48 4.22 -26.70
CA TRP A 151 10.02 5.48 -27.19
C TRP A 151 9.52 5.74 -28.61
N ASP A 152 8.83 6.87 -28.83
CA ASP A 152 8.32 7.27 -30.15
C ASP A 152 9.22 8.27 -30.91
N GLY A 153 10.41 8.54 -30.37
CA GLY A 153 11.34 9.55 -30.89
C GLY A 153 11.28 10.90 -30.16
N ALA A 154 10.26 11.15 -29.33
CA ALA A 154 10.13 12.39 -28.56
C ALA A 154 9.72 12.16 -27.10
N SER A 155 8.92 11.14 -26.82
CA SER A 155 8.43 10.82 -25.48
C SER A 155 8.24 9.33 -25.27
N TRP A 156 8.19 8.92 -24.01
CA TRP A 156 7.66 7.61 -23.64
C TRP A 156 6.15 7.61 -23.86
N SER A 157 5.67 6.77 -24.78
CA SER A 157 4.26 6.65 -25.13
C SER A 157 3.84 5.18 -25.20
N ASN A 158 2.66 4.89 -25.75
CA ASN A 158 2.12 3.52 -25.88
C ASN A 158 2.10 2.72 -24.57
N GLY A 159 1.81 3.42 -23.46
CA GLY A 159 1.80 2.85 -22.12
C GLY A 159 0.78 1.71 -21.96
N GLN A 160 1.25 0.53 -21.54
CA GLN A 160 0.39 -0.63 -21.34
C GLN A 160 0.93 -1.62 -20.30
N ASN A 161 0.02 -2.36 -19.68
CA ASN A 161 0.39 -3.50 -18.84
C ASN A 161 0.79 -4.70 -19.70
N LEU A 162 1.82 -5.44 -19.28
CA LEU A 162 1.99 -6.81 -19.73
C LEU A 162 0.90 -7.68 -19.08
N ASN A 163 -0.01 -8.22 -19.89
CA ASN A 163 -1.30 -8.79 -19.44
C ASN A 163 -1.38 -10.32 -19.38
N HIS A 164 -0.25 -11.03 -19.50
CA HIS A 164 -0.20 -12.48 -19.51
C HIS A 164 0.47 -13.05 -18.26
N LYS A 165 -0.29 -13.13 -17.16
CA LYS A 165 0.22 -13.63 -15.86
C LYS A 165 0.42 -15.15 -15.78
N GLY A 166 0.03 -15.90 -16.82
CA GLY A 166 0.17 -17.37 -16.87
C GLY A 166 -0.56 -18.07 -15.73
N ASP A 167 0.11 -19.02 -15.10
CA ASP A 167 -0.38 -19.74 -13.91
C ASP A 167 0.00 -19.06 -12.58
N GLY A 168 0.57 -17.85 -12.65
CA GLY A 168 1.01 -17.07 -11.49
C GLY A 168 2.37 -17.45 -10.93
N THR A 169 3.03 -18.50 -11.44
CA THR A 169 4.39 -18.90 -11.01
C THR A 169 5.46 -18.07 -11.72
N SER A 170 6.55 -17.74 -11.03
CA SER A 170 7.70 -17.07 -11.64
C SER A 170 8.69 -18.12 -12.20
N LEU A 171 9.27 -17.95 -13.39
CA LEU A 171 9.02 -16.87 -14.37
C LEU A 171 7.67 -17.07 -15.06
N ASN A 172 6.85 -16.02 -15.13
CA ASN A 172 5.58 -16.04 -15.87
C ASN A 172 5.75 -15.42 -17.27
N PRO A 173 4.74 -15.50 -18.16
CA PRO A 173 4.86 -14.92 -19.50
C PRO A 173 5.10 -13.41 -19.53
N ASN A 174 4.68 -12.65 -18.51
CA ASN A 174 5.03 -11.24 -18.38
C ASN A 174 6.54 -11.05 -18.16
N ASP A 175 7.19 -11.92 -17.37
CA ASP A 175 8.64 -11.87 -17.16
C ASP A 175 9.41 -12.22 -18.43
N VAL A 176 8.93 -13.21 -19.19
CA VAL A 176 9.52 -13.56 -20.49
C VAL A 176 9.46 -12.36 -21.43
N ALA A 177 8.29 -11.72 -21.56
CA ALA A 177 8.13 -10.53 -22.39
C ALA A 177 8.97 -9.33 -21.90
N TYR A 178 9.21 -9.22 -20.58
CA TYR A 178 10.15 -8.24 -20.03
C TYR A 178 11.58 -8.54 -20.49
N PHE A 179 12.07 -9.77 -20.33
CA PHE A 179 13.43 -10.15 -20.73
C PHE A 179 13.67 -10.05 -22.24
N ASP A 180 12.65 -10.32 -23.05
CA ASP A 180 12.74 -10.21 -24.51
C ASP A 180 12.90 -8.75 -24.98
N LYS A 181 12.46 -7.76 -24.19
CA LYS A 181 12.35 -6.35 -24.59
C LYS A 181 13.29 -5.40 -23.86
N ARG A 182 13.70 -5.72 -22.63
CA ARG A 182 14.43 -4.78 -21.76
C ARG A 182 15.76 -4.29 -22.35
N ASP A 183 16.33 -5.09 -23.27
CA ASP A 183 17.64 -4.85 -23.88
C ASP A 183 17.51 -4.38 -25.35
N ASP A 184 16.29 -4.12 -25.85
CA ASP A 184 16.08 -3.58 -27.19
C ASP A 184 16.60 -2.14 -27.26
N VAL A 185 17.55 -1.89 -28.16
CA VAL A 185 18.29 -0.63 -28.23
C VAL A 185 17.56 0.40 -29.09
N ASP A 186 17.42 1.62 -28.56
CA ASP A 186 17.14 2.83 -29.33
C ASP A 186 18.00 3.98 -28.80
N ASN A 187 19.08 4.29 -29.53
CA ASN A 187 20.05 5.32 -29.16
C ASN A 187 19.48 6.76 -29.24
N SER A 188 18.28 6.95 -29.80
CA SER A 188 17.60 8.25 -29.78
C SER A 188 16.83 8.49 -28.48
N SER A 189 16.58 7.43 -27.70
CA SER A 189 15.91 7.54 -26.41
C SER A 189 16.84 8.11 -25.32
N PRO A 190 16.29 8.72 -24.25
CA PRO A 190 17.10 9.21 -23.13
C PRO A 190 17.85 8.12 -22.36
N THR A 191 17.41 6.86 -22.46
CA THR A 191 17.96 5.71 -21.74
C THR A 191 18.82 4.80 -22.62
N GLY A 192 18.81 5.00 -23.94
CA GLY A 192 19.46 4.11 -24.92
C GLY A 192 18.64 2.86 -25.27
N TYR A 193 17.42 2.70 -24.74
CA TYR A 193 16.55 1.55 -24.96
C TYR A 193 15.22 1.95 -25.60
N LEU A 194 14.66 1.06 -26.44
CA LEU A 194 13.37 1.26 -27.10
C LEU A 194 12.21 1.26 -26.10
N TYR A 195 12.32 0.48 -25.04
CA TYR A 195 11.27 0.31 -24.04
C TYR A 195 11.70 0.81 -22.68
N ARG A 196 10.74 1.42 -21.97
CA ARG A 196 10.82 1.70 -20.54
C ARG A 196 9.88 0.78 -19.79
N LEU A 197 10.45 -0.10 -18.97
CA LEU A 197 9.73 -1.16 -18.28
C LEU A 197 9.72 -0.88 -16.77
N THR A 198 8.59 -0.40 -16.28
CA THR A 198 8.39 -0.06 -14.87
C THR A 198 7.82 -1.28 -14.13
N GLY A 199 8.58 -1.80 -13.18
CA GLY A 199 8.15 -2.87 -12.28
C GLY A 199 7.28 -2.30 -11.16
N TYR A 200 6.15 -2.93 -10.89
CA TYR A 200 5.28 -2.57 -9.76
C TYR A 200 4.62 -3.78 -9.13
N MET A 201 4.26 -3.66 -7.86
CA MET A 201 3.60 -4.72 -7.07
C MET A 201 2.44 -4.11 -6.29
N VAL A 202 1.22 -4.63 -6.48
CA VAL A 202 0.06 -4.25 -5.66
C VAL A 202 0.17 -5.00 -4.34
N LEU A 203 0.49 -4.26 -3.27
CA LEU A 203 0.70 -4.80 -1.92
C LEU A 203 -0.61 -5.09 -1.19
N GLY A 204 -1.66 -4.36 -1.53
CA GLY A 204 -2.94 -4.41 -0.85
C GLY A 204 -3.93 -3.43 -1.45
N TYR A 205 -5.10 -3.37 -0.82
CA TYR A 205 -6.21 -2.51 -1.20
C TYR A 205 -7.09 -2.25 0.01
N PHE A 206 -7.88 -1.19 -0.06
CA PHE A 206 -8.77 -0.80 1.02
C PHE A 206 -9.96 0.00 0.49
N ILE A 207 -10.97 0.16 1.34
CA ILE A 207 -12.10 1.05 1.11
C ILE A 207 -12.05 2.12 2.21
N THR A 208 -12.21 3.38 1.84
CA THR A 208 -12.34 4.50 2.79
C THR A 208 -13.71 4.51 3.45
N ASP A 209 -13.81 5.09 4.64
CA ASP A 209 -15.10 5.39 5.28
C ASP A 209 -15.84 6.55 4.59
N GLU A 210 -16.99 6.94 5.15
CA GLU A 210 -17.82 8.04 4.66
C GLU A 210 -17.15 9.43 4.71
N PHE A 211 -16.01 9.55 5.39
CA PHE A 211 -15.21 10.77 5.51
C PHE A 211 -13.90 10.68 4.72
N GLY A 212 -13.67 9.59 3.97
CA GLY A 212 -12.43 9.41 3.22
C GLY A 212 -11.25 8.93 4.06
N ASN A 213 -11.48 8.38 5.27
CA ASN A 213 -10.41 7.87 6.12
C ASN A 213 -10.20 6.36 5.94
N ALA A 214 -8.98 5.90 6.19
CA ALA A 214 -8.65 4.49 6.30
C ALA A 214 -7.36 4.26 7.11
N THR A 215 -7.30 3.15 7.83
CA THR A 215 -6.05 2.65 8.42
C THR A 215 -5.87 1.20 8.00
N ILE A 216 -4.76 0.89 7.34
CA ILE A 216 -4.43 -0.49 6.93
C ILE A 216 -3.01 -0.88 7.29
N ASP A 217 -2.84 -2.13 7.69
CA ASP A 217 -1.53 -2.78 7.71
C ASP A 217 -1.29 -3.46 6.36
N PHE A 218 -0.06 -3.37 5.86
CA PHE A 218 0.34 -4.01 4.61
C PHE A 218 1.63 -4.78 4.75
N LYS A 219 1.81 -5.77 3.86
CA LYS A 219 3.00 -6.61 3.80
C LYS A 219 3.26 -7.04 2.35
N ALA A 220 4.52 -6.97 1.92
CA ALA A 220 4.95 -7.49 0.62
C ALA A 220 5.13 -9.02 0.70
N ASP A 221 4.01 -9.74 0.80
CA ASP A 221 3.96 -11.22 0.77
C ASP A 221 2.98 -11.79 -0.28
N SER A 222 2.29 -10.91 -1.00
CA SER A 222 1.27 -11.23 -2.00
C SER A 222 1.31 -10.15 -3.09
N SER A 223 0.94 -10.50 -4.32
CA SER A 223 0.85 -9.55 -5.42
C SER A 223 -0.51 -9.67 -6.10
N PHE A 224 -1.18 -8.53 -6.26
CA PHE A 224 -2.51 -8.44 -6.87
C PHE A 224 -2.48 -7.76 -8.24
N HIS A 225 -3.51 -8.04 -9.04
CA HIS A 225 -3.67 -7.51 -10.39
C HIS A 225 -4.69 -6.37 -10.42
N VAL A 226 -5.97 -6.70 -10.19
CA VAL A 226 -7.13 -5.80 -10.26
C VAL A 226 -8.06 -6.10 -9.10
N LEU A 227 -8.95 -5.17 -8.76
CA LEU A 227 -9.99 -5.43 -7.76
C LEU A 227 -11.31 -5.82 -8.42
N TRP A 228 -11.95 -6.82 -7.84
CA TRP A 228 -13.28 -7.28 -8.23
C TRP A 228 -14.29 -7.03 -7.12
N LYS A 229 -15.49 -6.60 -7.50
CA LYS A 229 -16.66 -6.76 -6.63
C LYS A 229 -17.07 -8.23 -6.63
N THR A 230 -17.42 -8.77 -5.47
CA THR A 230 -17.92 -10.16 -5.35
C THR A 230 -19.22 -10.41 -6.13
N SER A 231 -19.97 -9.35 -6.45
CA SER A 231 -21.13 -9.40 -7.34
C SER A 231 -20.79 -9.55 -8.82
N LYS A 232 -19.55 -9.22 -9.23
CA LYS A 232 -19.09 -9.32 -10.63
C LYS A 232 -18.25 -10.58 -10.88
N ARG A 233 -17.49 -11.04 -9.89
CA ARG A 233 -16.65 -12.25 -9.99
C ARG A 233 -16.65 -12.98 -8.65
N LYS A 234 -16.71 -14.32 -8.72
CA LYS A 234 -16.55 -15.18 -7.54
C LYS A 234 -15.07 -15.21 -7.13
N ARG A 235 -14.79 -14.91 -5.85
CA ARG A 235 -13.47 -15.06 -5.24
C ARG A 235 -13.05 -16.54 -5.18
N THR A 236 -11.79 -16.82 -5.44
CA THR A 236 -11.16 -18.13 -5.28
C THR A 236 -10.26 -18.16 -4.02
N GLY A 237 -9.66 -19.32 -3.72
CA GLY A 237 -8.70 -19.45 -2.61
C GLY A 237 -7.40 -18.68 -2.86
N ASP A 238 -7.08 -18.49 -4.14
CA ASP A 238 -5.87 -17.81 -4.61
C ASP A 238 -6.03 -16.30 -4.68
N ASP A 239 -7.23 -15.75 -4.52
CA ASP A 239 -7.44 -14.31 -4.52
C ASP A 239 -7.20 -13.69 -3.12
N GLY A 240 -7.02 -12.37 -3.07
CA GLY A 240 -6.87 -11.58 -1.85
C GLY A 240 -8.11 -11.58 -0.95
N PRO A 241 -7.97 -11.25 0.35
CA PRO A 241 -9.06 -11.27 1.33
C PRO A 241 -10.25 -10.38 0.91
N ILE A 242 -11.45 -10.70 1.40
CA ILE A 242 -12.62 -9.85 1.12
C ILE A 242 -12.59 -8.64 2.04
N GLU A 243 -12.57 -7.45 1.44
CA GLU A 243 -12.86 -6.19 2.13
C GLU A 243 -14.34 -5.85 1.95
N SER A 244 -15.00 -5.41 3.02
CA SER A 244 -16.43 -5.12 3.02
C SER A 244 -16.72 -3.81 3.71
N ILE A 245 -17.57 -3.01 3.10
CA ILE A 245 -18.12 -1.80 3.71
C ILE A 245 -19.64 -1.81 3.60
N THR A 246 -20.31 -1.16 4.55
CA THR A 246 -21.73 -0.83 4.45
C THR A 246 -21.90 0.64 4.78
N PHE A 247 -22.53 1.39 3.88
CA PHE A 247 -22.72 2.83 4.00
C PHE A 247 -24.07 3.22 3.40
N ASP A 248 -24.56 4.39 3.77
CA ASP A 248 -25.86 4.94 3.36
C ASP A 248 -25.66 6.45 3.22
N PRO A 249 -25.14 6.91 2.06
CA PRO A 249 -24.80 8.31 1.90
C PRO A 249 -26.08 9.12 1.76
N ASP A 250 -26.25 10.11 2.63
CA ASP A 250 -27.38 11.02 2.66
C ASP A 250 -27.00 12.46 2.24
N LEU A 251 -27.97 13.38 2.34
CA LEU A 251 -27.81 14.80 2.02
C LEU A 251 -26.66 15.51 2.74
N SER A 252 -26.22 14.99 3.89
CA SER A 252 -25.14 15.56 4.70
C SER A 252 -23.80 14.89 4.46
N SER A 253 -23.79 13.81 3.67
CA SER A 253 -22.60 13.02 3.40
C SER A 253 -21.66 13.78 2.45
N TYR A 254 -20.41 13.91 2.87
CA TYR A 254 -19.38 14.58 2.09
C TYR A 254 -19.24 13.95 0.70
N GLY A 255 -19.26 14.77 -0.35
CA GLY A 255 -19.08 14.33 -1.74
C GLY A 255 -20.34 13.80 -2.46
N TYR A 256 -21.49 13.66 -1.79
CA TYR A 256 -22.70 13.10 -2.41
C TYR A 256 -23.73 14.18 -2.81
N PRO A 257 -24.52 13.94 -3.88
CA PRO A 257 -25.56 14.87 -4.29
C PRO A 257 -26.75 14.81 -3.32
N ALA A 258 -27.55 15.87 -3.33
CA ALA A 258 -28.80 15.88 -2.57
C ALA A 258 -29.84 14.90 -3.16
N GLU A 259 -29.85 14.69 -4.47
CA GLU A 259 -30.75 13.75 -5.12
C GLU A 259 -30.04 13.09 -6.33
N PRO A 260 -30.29 11.80 -6.61
CA PRO A 260 -31.13 10.89 -5.84
C PRO A 260 -30.45 10.42 -4.53
N ASP A 261 -31.23 10.17 -3.49
CA ASP A 261 -30.80 9.33 -2.37
C ASP A 261 -30.52 7.91 -2.89
N TYR A 262 -29.27 7.46 -2.79
CA TYR A 262 -28.87 6.14 -3.27
C TYR A 262 -29.26 5.01 -2.32
N GLY A 263 -29.52 5.34 -1.06
CA GLY A 263 -29.82 4.39 0.00
C GLY A 263 -28.67 3.47 0.39
N LYS A 264 -28.93 2.70 1.44
CA LYS A 264 -27.96 1.79 2.07
C LYS A 264 -27.44 0.74 1.09
N SER A 265 -26.12 0.65 1.01
CA SER A 265 -25.40 -0.32 0.18
C SER A 265 -24.37 -1.09 1.00
N THR A 266 -24.22 -2.39 0.70
CA THR A 266 -23.12 -3.21 1.20
C THR A 266 -22.31 -3.69 0.02
N VAL A 267 -21.03 -3.32 -0.03
CA VAL A 267 -20.11 -3.73 -1.10
C VAL A 267 -18.99 -4.57 -0.52
N LYS A 268 -18.62 -5.60 -1.28
CA LYS A 268 -17.53 -6.53 -0.97
C LYS A 268 -16.59 -6.62 -2.15
N ILE A 269 -15.31 -6.32 -1.93
CA ILE A 269 -14.26 -6.36 -2.95
C ILE A 269 -13.14 -7.33 -2.58
N PHE A 270 -12.37 -7.76 -3.57
CA PHE A 270 -11.13 -8.51 -3.36
C PHE A 270 -10.14 -8.24 -4.50
N GLY A 271 -8.86 -8.40 -4.24
CA GLY A 271 -7.81 -8.35 -5.25
C GLY A 271 -7.67 -9.69 -5.95
N GLU A 272 -7.77 -9.70 -7.27
CA GLU A 272 -7.34 -10.84 -8.07
C GLU A 272 -5.83 -11.04 -7.94
N TRP A 273 -5.38 -12.27 -7.78
CA TRP A 273 -3.95 -12.58 -7.76
C TRP A 273 -3.24 -12.17 -9.06
N GLU A 274 -2.02 -11.69 -8.92
CA GLU A 274 -1.05 -11.53 -10.01
C GLU A 274 0.03 -12.60 -9.94
N ARG A 275 0.53 -12.88 -8.74
CA ARG A 275 1.53 -13.92 -8.46
C ARG A 275 1.02 -14.89 -7.42
N LEU A 276 1.45 -16.15 -7.54
CA LEU A 276 1.11 -17.23 -6.63
C LEU A 276 2.36 -17.84 -5.99
N PRO A 277 2.23 -18.45 -4.80
CA PRO A 277 1.01 -18.54 -4.00
C PRO A 277 0.73 -17.28 -3.17
N MET A 278 -0.54 -17.05 -2.82
CA MET A 278 -0.93 -16.01 -1.86
C MET A 278 -0.17 -16.15 -0.52
N GLY A 279 0.37 -15.06 0.00
CA GLY A 279 1.21 -15.06 1.20
C GLY A 279 2.60 -15.68 1.00
N GLY A 280 2.97 -16.05 -0.22
CA GLY A 280 4.26 -16.66 -0.57
C GLY A 280 5.10 -15.87 -1.58
N VAL A 281 4.70 -14.65 -1.93
CA VAL A 281 5.35 -13.82 -2.95
C VAL A 281 6.11 -12.68 -2.28
N TYR A 282 7.44 -12.75 -2.27
CA TYR A 282 8.29 -11.81 -1.55
C TYR A 282 9.21 -11.06 -2.49
N LEU A 283 9.54 -9.82 -2.11
CA LEU A 283 10.63 -9.07 -2.72
C LEU A 283 11.96 -9.79 -2.45
N ALA A 284 12.81 -9.88 -3.48
CA ALA A 284 14.15 -10.46 -3.32
C ALA A 284 15.05 -9.59 -2.41
N PRO A 285 16.09 -10.15 -1.76
CA PRO A 285 17.05 -9.35 -1.01
C PRO A 285 17.72 -8.27 -1.88
N GLY A 286 18.00 -7.10 -1.29
CA GLY A 286 18.62 -5.98 -2.01
C GLY A 286 18.31 -4.62 -1.40
N ASN A 287 18.92 -3.59 -1.98
CA ASN A 287 18.59 -2.20 -1.71
C ASN A 287 17.40 -1.78 -2.59
N TYR A 288 16.57 -0.88 -2.12
CA TYR A 288 15.39 -0.43 -2.86
C TYR A 288 15.33 1.09 -2.81
N THR A 289 15.54 1.74 -3.95
CA THR A 289 15.09 3.10 -4.22
C THR A 289 13.86 3.02 -5.14
N CYS A 290 12.69 3.36 -4.60
CA CYS A 290 11.40 3.12 -5.24
C CYS A 290 10.34 4.11 -4.74
N GLN A 291 9.09 3.93 -5.13
CA GLN A 291 7.96 4.73 -4.66
C GLN A 291 6.88 3.83 -4.09
N ILE A 292 6.15 4.33 -3.09
CA ILE A 292 4.84 3.80 -2.74
C ILE A 292 3.77 4.78 -3.22
N ILE A 293 2.74 4.25 -3.87
CA ILE A 293 1.65 5.05 -4.42
C ILE A 293 0.28 4.47 -4.08
N LEU A 294 -0.71 5.34 -4.03
CA LEU A 294 -2.12 5.00 -4.11
C LEU A 294 -2.59 5.21 -5.55
N THR A 295 -3.35 4.24 -6.05
CA THR A 295 -4.09 4.41 -7.30
C THR A 295 -5.57 4.16 -7.07
N GLU A 296 -6.41 4.94 -7.72
CA GLU A 296 -7.85 4.69 -7.74
C GLU A 296 -8.18 3.34 -8.39
N GLU A 297 -9.23 2.67 -7.91
CA GLU A 297 -9.77 1.49 -8.59
C GLU A 297 -10.85 1.88 -9.60
N SER A 298 -10.80 1.34 -10.83
CA SER A 298 -11.80 1.64 -11.87
C SER A 298 -12.89 0.56 -12.03
N PHE A 299 -12.70 -0.62 -11.42
CA PHE A 299 -13.57 -1.79 -11.58
C PHE A 299 -13.85 -2.15 -13.05
N HIS A 300 -12.80 -2.07 -13.87
CA HIS A 300 -12.81 -2.39 -15.31
C HIS A 300 -13.68 -1.46 -16.14
N GLY A 301 -13.72 -0.18 -15.79
CA GLY A 301 -14.38 0.84 -16.59
C GLY A 301 -15.91 0.84 -16.48
N SER A 302 -16.50 0.26 -15.44
CA SER A 302 -17.93 0.48 -15.18
C SER A 302 -18.17 1.93 -14.76
N GLY A 303 -19.15 2.60 -15.39
CA GLY A 303 -19.51 3.98 -15.01
C GLY A 303 -19.52 5.03 -16.11
N GLY A 304 -19.41 4.64 -17.39
CA GLY A 304 -19.48 5.60 -18.50
C GLY A 304 -18.37 6.65 -18.40
N ASN A 305 -18.73 7.94 -18.40
CA ASN A 305 -17.75 9.03 -18.34
C ASN A 305 -17.10 9.22 -16.95
N LEU A 306 -17.68 8.63 -15.90
CA LEU A 306 -17.20 8.77 -14.51
C LEU A 306 -16.33 7.59 -14.05
N ARG A 307 -16.04 6.64 -14.95
CA ARG A 307 -15.42 5.35 -14.61
C ARG A 307 -13.97 5.42 -14.12
N GLY A 308 -13.25 6.49 -14.48
CA GLY A 308 -11.80 6.63 -14.26
C GLY A 308 -10.95 5.58 -14.99
N GLN A 309 -9.63 5.67 -14.86
CA GLN A 309 -8.65 4.80 -15.52
C GLN A 309 -7.44 4.49 -14.62
N TRP A 310 -7.69 4.07 -13.38
CA TRP A 310 -6.64 3.73 -12.39
C TRP A 310 -5.60 4.83 -12.18
N ALA A 311 -6.07 6.07 -12.02
CA ALA A 311 -5.20 7.22 -11.77
C ALA A 311 -4.32 7.01 -10.54
N ALA A 312 -3.04 7.33 -10.63
CA ALA A 312 -2.16 7.47 -9.49
C ALA A 312 -2.40 8.83 -8.82
N VAL A 313 -2.71 8.81 -7.53
CA VAL A 313 -3.28 9.99 -6.84
C VAL A 313 -2.40 10.51 -5.73
N MET A 314 -1.78 9.61 -4.96
CA MET A 314 -0.88 9.96 -3.87
C MET A 314 0.37 9.12 -3.96
N GLY A 315 1.55 9.67 -3.66
CA GLY A 315 2.76 8.88 -3.56
C GLY A 315 3.94 9.55 -2.88
N GLY A 316 4.93 8.73 -2.57
CA GLY A 316 6.15 9.18 -1.88
C GLY A 316 7.30 8.22 -2.12
N SER A 317 8.50 8.78 -2.24
CA SER A 317 9.72 7.99 -2.42
C SER A 317 10.06 7.20 -1.17
N LEU A 318 10.58 6.00 -1.38
CA LEU A 318 11.02 5.07 -0.36
C LEU A 318 12.47 4.67 -0.61
N GLU A 319 13.23 4.60 0.48
CA GLU A 319 14.51 3.93 0.52
C GLU A 319 14.52 2.89 1.64
N PHE A 320 14.88 1.65 1.32
CA PHE A 320 15.04 0.57 2.30
C PHE A 320 15.97 -0.55 1.81
N VAL A 321 16.33 -1.45 2.73
CA VAL A 321 17.14 -2.63 2.45
C VAL A 321 16.42 -3.88 2.95
N LEU A 322 16.41 -4.93 2.13
CA LEU A 322 16.03 -6.29 2.52
C LEU A 322 17.28 -7.15 2.60
N ARG A 323 17.47 -7.79 3.74
CA ARG A 323 18.57 -8.71 4.05
C ARG A 323 18.02 -10.08 4.38
#